data_AF-X0UKI6-F1
#
_entry.id   AF-X0UKI6-F1
#
_cell.length_a   1.000
_cell.length_b   1.000
_cell.length_c   1.000
_cell.angle_alpha   90.00
_cell.angle_beta   90.00
_cell.angle_gamma   90.00
#
_symmetry.space_group_name_H-M   'P 1'
#
loop_
_entity.id
_entity.type
_entity.pdbx_description
1 polymer ?
#
loop_
_entity_poly.entity_id
_entity_poly.type
_entity_poly.pdbx_seq_one_letter_code
_entity_poly.pdbx_strand_id
1 'polypeptide(L)'
;EKMFNLSQKQAKKNWLIIFINKQYFFYHQQTIDGFMELYNKGYGDKELLEELNEFELESKAEIKLITDTLIKYERLNEREISVEERRKQERFRD
;
A
#
# COMPACT_ATOMS: atom_id res chain seq x y z
N GLU A 1 8.16 16.89 -17.36
CA GLU A 1 6.74 16.83 -16.94
C GLU A 1 6.63 17.28 -15.49
N LYS A 2 5.55 17.96 -15.09
CA LYS A 2 5.29 18.30 -13.68
C LYS A 2 4.88 17.02 -12.93
N MET A 3 5.31 16.83 -11.67
CA MET A 3 4.99 15.65 -10.83
C MET A 3 3.50 15.29 -10.81
N PHE A 4 2.64 16.30 -10.89
CA PHE A 4 1.20 16.12 -11.05
C PHE A 4 0.82 15.23 -12.25
N ASN A 5 1.40 15.47 -13.43
CA ASN A 5 1.07 14.69 -14.62
C ASN A 5 1.51 13.22 -14.48
N LEU A 6 2.69 13.00 -13.89
CA LEU A 6 3.19 11.67 -13.59
C LEU A 6 2.27 10.96 -12.59
N SER A 7 1.80 11.67 -11.55
CA SER A 7 0.89 11.10 -10.56
C SER A 7 -0.49 10.74 -11.13
N GLN A 8 -0.90 11.35 -12.24
CA GLN A 8 -2.16 11.01 -12.93
C GLN A 8 -2.05 9.84 -13.93
N LYS A 9 -0.83 9.40 -14.32
CA LYS A 9 -0.63 8.42 -15.41
C LYS A 9 0.11 7.15 -14.94
N GLN A 10 -0.46 6.48 -13.94
CA GLN A 10 0.23 5.41 -13.21
C GLN A 10 -0.38 4.00 -13.33
N ALA A 11 -1.45 3.83 -14.11
CA ALA A 11 -2.18 2.56 -14.20
C ALA A 11 -1.32 1.35 -14.63
N LYS A 12 -0.41 1.55 -15.58
CA LYS A 12 0.49 0.50 -16.10
C LYS A 12 1.93 0.64 -15.60
N LYS A 13 2.12 1.30 -14.45
CA LYS A 13 3.43 1.58 -13.88
C LYS A 13 3.68 0.66 -12.69
N ASN A 14 4.92 0.20 -12.56
CA ASN A 14 5.40 -0.60 -11.43
C ASN A 14 5.74 0.25 -10.20
N TRP A 15 5.92 1.56 -10.37
CA TRP A 15 6.09 2.53 -9.30
C TRP A 15 4.77 3.21 -8.91
N LEU A 16 4.76 3.93 -7.78
CA LEU A 16 3.62 4.70 -7.32
C LEU A 16 4.06 6.09 -6.85
N ILE A 17 3.29 7.11 -7.21
CA ILE A 17 3.39 8.47 -6.70
C ILE A 17 2.10 8.78 -5.96
N ILE A 18 2.21 9.13 -4.69
CA ILE A 18 1.09 9.67 -3.91
C ILE A 18 1.36 11.15 -3.58
N PHE A 19 0.29 11.87 -3.26
CA PHE A 19 0.37 13.25 -2.80
C PHE A 19 -0.26 13.36 -1.41
N ILE A 20 0.54 13.68 -0.42
CA ILE A 20 0.13 13.84 0.98
C ILE A 20 0.87 15.04 1.59
N ASN A 21 0.23 15.80 2.47
CA ASN A 21 0.87 16.93 3.18
C ASN A 21 1.59 17.95 2.27
N LYS A 22 1.02 18.23 1.09
CA LYS A 22 1.58 19.12 0.06
C LYS A 22 2.90 18.63 -0.58
N GLN A 23 3.24 17.37 -0.38
CA GLN A 23 4.46 16.74 -0.91
C GLN A 23 4.09 15.52 -1.76
N TYR A 24 4.96 15.22 -2.72
CA TYR A 24 4.88 14.00 -3.52
C TYR A 24 5.84 12.97 -2.96
N PHE A 25 5.35 11.76 -2.75
CA PHE A 25 6.17 10.62 -2.36
C PHE A 25 6.23 9.66 -3.54
N PHE A 26 7.41 9.12 -3.80
CA PHE A 26 7.66 8.17 -4.86
C PHE A 26 8.06 6.83 -4.23
N TYR A 27 7.29 5.79 -4.53
CA TYR A 27 7.56 4.43 -4.10
C TYR A 27 7.98 3.58 -5.30
N HIS A 28 9.10 2.89 -5.12
CA HIS A 28 9.63 1.96 -6.10
C HIS A 28 8.81 0.68 -6.13
N GLN A 29 9.01 -0.11 -7.19
CA GLN A 29 8.33 -1.39 -7.36
C GLN A 29 8.46 -2.31 -6.15
N GLN A 30 9.64 -2.41 -5.54
CA GLN A 30 9.87 -3.27 -4.38
C GLN A 30 8.94 -2.92 -3.20
N THR A 31 8.76 -1.63 -2.91
CA THR A 31 7.83 -1.17 -1.87
C THR A 31 6.39 -1.55 -2.21
N ILE A 32 6.00 -1.41 -3.47
CA ILE A 32 4.63 -1.72 -3.92
C ILE A 32 4.36 -3.22 -3.89
N ASP A 33 5.31 -4.03 -4.35
CA ASP A 33 5.18 -5.49 -4.36
C ASP A 33 5.08 -6.00 -2.91
N GLY A 34 5.93 -5.53 -1.99
CA GLY A 34 5.85 -5.86 -0.57
C GLY A 34 4.54 -5.40 0.09
N PHE A 35 4.08 -4.20 -0.25
CA PHE A 35 2.78 -3.69 0.20
C PHE A 35 1.63 -4.60 -0.25
N MET A 36 1.57 -4.95 -1.53
CA MET A 36 0.51 -5.79 -2.10
C MET A 36 0.51 -7.18 -1.49
N GLU A 37 1.70 -7.77 -1.29
CA GLU A 37 1.84 -9.09 -0.68
C GLU A 37 1.25 -9.11 0.74
N LEU A 38 1.63 -8.16 1.58
CA LEU A 38 1.12 -8.06 2.95
C LEU A 38 -0.38 -7.72 2.97
N TYR A 39 -0.83 -6.83 2.09
CA TYR A 39 -2.25 -6.50 1.96
C TYR A 39 -3.09 -7.74 1.66
N ASN A 40 -2.66 -8.56 0.69
CA ASN A 40 -3.35 -9.79 0.30
C ASN A 40 -3.29 -10.88 1.39
N LYS A 41 -2.20 -10.92 2.17
CA LYS A 41 -2.09 -11.76 3.38
C LYS A 41 -3.03 -11.32 4.52
N GLY A 42 -3.79 -10.24 4.34
CA GLY A 42 -4.76 -9.76 5.32
C GLY A 42 -4.15 -8.84 6.37
N TYR A 43 -3.00 -8.22 6.11
CA TYR A 43 -2.46 -7.20 7.00
C TYR A 43 -3.37 -5.96 6.99
N GLY A 44 -3.64 -5.42 8.18
CA GLY A 44 -4.33 -4.14 8.36
C GLY A 44 -3.36 -2.97 8.40
N ASP A 45 -3.85 -1.73 8.32
CA ASP A 45 -3.03 -0.52 8.17
C ASP A 45 -1.92 -0.36 9.22
N LYS A 46 -2.18 -0.78 10.47
CA LYS A 46 -1.18 -0.73 11.56
C LYS A 46 -0.07 -1.75 11.31
N GLU A 47 -0.43 -2.97 10.97
CA GLU A 47 0.52 -4.07 10.72
C GLU A 47 1.33 -3.77 9.45
N LEU A 48 0.69 -3.26 8.40
CA LEU A 48 1.37 -2.80 7.18
C LEU A 48 2.40 -1.72 7.48
N LEU A 49 2.06 -0.71 8.29
CA LEU A 49 2.99 0.33 8.67
C LEU A 49 4.20 -0.22 9.46
N GLU A 50 3.96 -1.16 10.36
CA GLU A 50 5.02 -1.79 11.18
C GLU A 50 5.97 -2.63 10.31
N GLU A 51 5.42 -3.46 9.40
CA GLU A 51 6.22 -4.34 8.53
C GLU A 51 6.95 -3.60 7.41
N LEU A 52 6.37 -2.51 6.91
CA LEU A 52 6.94 -1.73 5.80
C LEU A 52 7.74 -0.52 6.27
N ASN A 53 8.09 -0.45 7.56
CA ASN A 53 8.89 0.63 8.11
C ASN A 53 10.26 0.77 7.42
N GLU A 54 10.83 -0.32 6.91
CA GLU A 54 12.09 -0.30 6.13
C GLU A 54 11.96 0.42 4.77
N PHE A 55 10.73 0.66 4.30
CA PHE A 55 10.45 1.37 3.04
C PHE A 55 10.09 2.84 3.24
N GLU A 56 10.45 3.44 4.38
CA GLU A 56 10.21 4.85 4.71
C GLU A 56 8.70 5.23 4.67
N LEU A 57 7.81 4.29 4.99
CA LEU A 57 6.40 4.57 5.23
C LEU A 57 6.24 5.09 6.66
N GLU A 58 5.74 6.31 6.81
CA GLU A 58 5.76 6.99 8.11
C GLU A 58 4.39 7.01 8.79
N SER A 59 3.31 6.79 8.04
CA SER A 59 1.97 7.00 8.56
C SER A 59 0.90 6.06 7.99
N LYS A 60 -0.13 5.78 8.81
CA LYS A 60 -1.35 5.08 8.33
C LYS A 60 -2.06 5.83 7.20
N ALA A 61 -1.89 7.16 7.15
CA ALA A 61 -2.45 7.97 6.07
C ALA A 61 -1.78 7.67 4.74
N GLU A 62 -0.46 7.45 4.72
CA GLU A 62 0.25 6.95 3.53
C GLU A 62 -0.24 5.57 3.12
N ILE A 63 -0.35 4.61 4.05
CA ILE A 63 -0.88 3.26 3.76
C ILE A 63 -2.26 3.35 3.09
N LYS A 64 -3.16 4.17 3.65
CA LYS A 64 -4.49 4.37 3.08
C LYS A 64 -4.42 5.00 1.69
N LEU A 65 -3.60 6.03 1.49
CA LEU A 65 -3.44 6.68 0.19
C LEU A 65 -2.82 5.75 -0.85
N ILE A 66 -1.85 4.91 -0.47
CA ILE A 66 -1.29 3.86 -1.33
C ILE A 66 -2.42 2.91 -1.76
N THR A 67 -3.19 2.40 -0.80
CA THR A 67 -4.34 1.51 -1.05
C THR A 67 -5.33 2.15 -2.03
N ASP A 68 -5.82 3.35 -1.71
CA ASP A 68 -6.81 4.07 -2.51
C ASP A 68 -6.27 4.37 -3.92
N THR A 69 -4.99 4.72 -4.03
CA THR A 69 -4.36 5.02 -5.33
C THR A 69 -4.19 3.77 -6.18
N LEU A 70 -3.78 2.64 -5.58
CA LEU A 70 -3.65 1.37 -6.29
C LEU A 70 -5.02 0.86 -6.75
N ILE A 71 -6.06 0.95 -5.91
CA ILE A 71 -7.44 0.59 -6.28
C ILE A 71 -7.96 1.51 -7.39
N LYS A 72 -7.77 2.83 -7.28
CA LYS A 72 -8.17 3.81 -8.31
C LYS A 72 -7.61 3.47 -9.70
N TYR A 73 -6.40 2.91 -9.73
CA TYR A 73 -5.71 2.52 -10.95
C TYR A 73 -5.88 1.05 -11.32
N GLU A 74 -6.78 0.32 -10.66
CA GLU A 74 -7.07 -1.11 -10.89
C GLU A 74 -5.81 -1.99 -10.75
N ARG A 75 -4.87 -1.56 -9.90
CA ARG A 75 -3.63 -2.28 -9.57
C ARG A 75 -3.76 -3.12 -8.30
N LEU A 76 -4.84 -2.93 -7.56
CA LEU A 76 -5.16 -3.66 -6.34
C LEU A 76 -6.67 -3.94 -6.32
N ASN A 77 -7.05 -5.16 -5.96
CA ASN A 77 -8.43 -5.61 -5.83
C ASN A 77 -8.78 -5.84 -4.36
N GLU A 78 -9.94 -6.42 -4.09
CA GLU A 78 -10.22 -6.97 -2.76
C GLU A 78 -9.11 -7.93 -2.33
N ARG A 79 -8.70 -7.81 -1.07
CA ARG A 79 -7.69 -8.66 -0.44
C ARG A 79 -8.09 -10.13 -0.51
N GLU A 80 -7.10 -11.01 -0.70
CA GLU A 80 -7.32 -12.46 -0.71
C GLU A 80 -7.76 -12.98 0.67
N ILE A 81 -7.13 -12.50 1.74
CA ILE A 81 -7.46 -12.85 3.13
C ILE A 81 -7.96 -11.61 3.85
N SER A 82 -9.09 -11.71 4.54
CA SER A 82 -9.60 -10.59 5.35
C SER A 82 -8.73 -10.35 6.58
N VAL A 83 -8.68 -9.11 7.07
CA VAL A 83 -7.95 -8.78 8.32
C VAL A 83 -8.46 -9.60 9.50
N GLU A 84 -9.76 -9.82 9.56
CA GLU A 84 -10.39 -10.62 10.62
C GLU A 84 -9.96 -12.08 10.54
N GLU A 85 -9.97 -12.66 9.33
CA GLU A 85 -9.56 -14.04 9.11
C GLU A 85 -8.09 -14.26 9.47
N ARG A 86 -7.19 -13.37 9.02
CA ARG A 86 -5.76 -13.43 9.39
C ARG A 86 -5.58 -13.40 10.91
N ARG A 87 -6.17 -12.42 11.59
CA ARG A 87 -6.07 -12.30 13.06
C ARG A 87 -6.65 -13.50 13.79
N LYS A 88 -7.69 -14.13 13.23
CA LYS A 88 -8.23 -15.38 13.76
C LYS A 88 -7.21 -16.51 13.63
N GLN A 89 -6.58 -16.67 12.46
CA GLN A 89 -5.54 -17.68 12.23
C GLN A 89 -4.34 -17.51 13.18
N GLU A 90 -3.91 -16.28 13.44
CA GLU A 90 -2.81 -15.99 14.38
C GLU A 90 -3.17 -16.38 15.82
N ARG A 91 -4.39 -16.06 16.29
CA ARG A 91 -4.84 -16.41 17.65
C ARG A 91 -4.92 -17.91 17.94
N PHE A 92 -5.07 -18.74 16.91
CA PHE A 92 -5.15 -20.20 17.03
C PHE A 92 -3.84 -20.89 16.63
N ARG A 93 -2.79 -20.12 16.31
CA ARG A 93 -1.43 -20.62 16.06
C ARG A 93 -0.55 -20.64 17.31
N ASP A 94 -0.92 -19.88 18.34
CA ASP A 94 -0.33 -19.89 19.69
C ASP A 94 -1.06 -20.90 20.60
#